data_AF-A0A2E5W9Z3-F1
#
_entry.id   AF-A0A2E5W9Z3-F1
#
_cell.length_a   1.000
_cell.length_b   1.000
_cell.length_c   1.000
_cell.angle_alpha   90.00
_cell.angle_beta   90.00
_cell.angle_gamma   90.00
#
_symmetry.space_group_name_H-M   'P 1'
#
loop_
_entity.id
_entity.type
_entity.pdbx_description
1 polymer ?
#
loop_
_entity_poly.entity_id
_entity_poly.type
_entity_poly.pdbx_seq_one_letter_code
_entity_poly.pdbx_strand_id
1 'polypeptide(L)'
;VIGSVLHLLPDAGGHWLSACLALTAAAVPLDFLMDIAAVGAVVTPSLLEVGSQYGLTPIASAMSVAMATSLVFLPYQAAPFMVALSYRQVPLRQMVGAMFLLSSLSLFLLCPLNVLYWRITGLI
;
A
#
# COMPACT_ATOMS: atom_id res chain seq x y z
N VAL A 1 -5.76 -12.03 -13.74
CA VAL A 1 -4.81 -11.92 -12.61
C VAL A 1 -5.35 -10.99 -11.53
N ILE A 2 -5.56 -9.70 -11.79
CA ILE A 2 -6.12 -8.75 -10.79
C ILE A 2 -7.47 -9.24 -10.24
N GLY A 3 -8.45 -9.56 -11.09
CA GLY A 3 -9.75 -10.10 -10.65
C GLY A 3 -9.67 -11.41 -9.84
N SER A 4 -8.64 -12.23 -10.07
CA SER A 4 -8.42 -13.49 -9.34
C SER A 4 -7.85 -13.26 -7.93
N VAL A 5 -6.99 -12.25 -7.78
CA VAL A 5 -6.44 -11.81 -6.49
C VAL A 5 -7.52 -11.11 -5.65
N LEU A 6 -8.43 -10.38 -6.30
CA LEU A 6 -9.55 -9.71 -5.63
C LEU A 6 -10.54 -10.69 -4.98
N HIS A 7 -10.78 -11.85 -5.57
CA HIS A 7 -11.60 -12.91 -4.96
C HIS A 7 -10.97 -13.59 -3.73
N LEU A 8 -9.66 -13.42 -3.54
CA LEU A 8 -8.90 -13.93 -2.40
C LEU A 8 -8.87 -12.93 -1.23
N LEU A 9 -9.37 -11.71 -1.42
CA LEU A 9 -9.44 -10.73 -0.35
C LEU A 9 -10.44 -11.21 0.71
N PRO A 10 -10.05 -11.21 2.00
CA PRO A 10 -10.96 -11.53 3.09
C PRO A 10 -12.20 -10.65 2.97
N ASP A 11 -13.37 -11.26 3.10
CA ASP A 11 -14.62 -10.53 3.14
C ASP A 11 -14.55 -9.52 4.29
N ALA A 12 -14.64 -8.22 3.99
CA ALA A 12 -14.30 -7.16 4.94
C ALA A 12 -15.22 -7.12 6.16
N GLY A 13 -16.25 -7.98 6.21
CA GLY A 13 -17.17 -8.13 7.35
C GLY A 13 -17.97 -6.86 7.66
N GLY A 14 -17.97 -5.88 6.75
CA GLY A 14 -18.58 -4.57 6.94
C GLY A 14 -17.83 -3.61 7.88
N HIS A 15 -16.67 -3.98 8.40
CA HIS A 15 -15.88 -3.08 9.25
C HIS A 15 -14.95 -2.20 8.40
N TRP A 16 -15.03 -0.87 8.61
CA TRP A 16 -14.23 0.14 7.92
C TRP A 16 -12.71 -0.14 7.96
N LEU A 17 -12.22 -0.62 9.11
CA LEU A 17 -10.80 -0.92 9.30
C LEU A 17 -10.32 -2.06 8.41
N SER A 18 -11.03 -3.19 8.40
CA SER A 18 -10.68 -4.34 7.57
C SER A 18 -10.84 -4.03 6.09
N ALA A 19 -11.84 -3.24 5.70
CA ALA A 19 -12.01 -2.82 4.30
C ALA A 19 -10.82 -1.99 3.80
N CYS A 20 -10.38 -0.96 4.55
CA CYS A 20 -9.22 -0.16 4.18
C CYS A 20 -7.93 -1.00 4.15
N LEU A 21 -7.70 -1.83 5.17
CA LEU A 21 -6.51 -2.68 5.23
C LEU A 21 -6.50 -3.76 4.14
N ALA A 22 -7.66 -4.29 3.74
CA ALA A 22 -7.77 -5.23 2.64
C ALA A 22 -7.35 -4.60 1.30
N LEU A 23 -7.77 -3.35 1.03
CA LEU A 23 -7.34 -2.61 -0.16
C LEU A 23 -5.83 -2.34 -0.14
N THR A 24 -5.27 -1.94 1.01
CA THR A 24 -3.82 -1.77 1.15
C THR A 24 -3.11 -3.10 0.88
N ALA A 25 -3.53 -4.19 1.52
CA ALA A 25 -2.94 -5.52 1.36
C ALA A 25 -3.08 -6.06 -0.09
N ALA A 26 -4.13 -5.69 -0.81
CA ALA A 26 -4.31 -6.02 -2.22
C ALA A 26 -3.28 -5.34 -3.13
N ALA A 27 -2.89 -4.10 -2.79
CA ALA A 27 -1.94 -3.31 -3.56
C ALA A 27 -0.47 -3.67 -3.27
N VAL A 28 -0.12 -4.07 -2.03
CA VAL A 28 1.28 -4.38 -1.66
C VAL A 28 1.98 -5.37 -2.59
N PRO A 29 1.39 -6.52 -2.98
CA PRO A 29 2.05 -7.44 -3.90
C PRO A 29 2.33 -6.81 -5.26
N LEU A 30 1.51 -5.86 -5.69
CA LEU A 30 1.68 -5.17 -6.98
C LEU A 30 2.86 -4.19 -6.93
N ASP A 31 3.16 -3.60 -5.77
CA ASP A 31 4.38 -2.80 -5.58
C ASP A 31 5.63 -3.65 -5.82
N PHE A 32 5.62 -4.97 -5.59
CA PHE A 32 6.76 -5.83 -5.95
C PHE A 32 6.87 -6.05 -7.47
N LEU A 33 5.79 -5.90 -8.22
CA LEU A 33 5.79 -6.13 -9.67
C LEU A 33 6.10 -4.87 -10.47
N MET A 34 5.80 -3.69 -9.93
CA MET A 34 5.97 -2.41 -10.63
C MET A 34 6.35 -1.27 -9.68
N ASP A 35 6.87 -0.17 -10.23
CA ASP A 35 7.20 1.03 -9.44
C ASP A 35 5.94 1.66 -8.79
N ILE A 36 6.13 2.31 -7.65
CA ILE A 36 5.05 2.91 -6.85
C ILE A 36 4.17 3.89 -7.63
N ALA A 37 4.71 4.62 -8.61
CA ALA A 37 3.94 5.53 -9.45
C ALA A 37 3.03 4.75 -10.42
N ALA A 38 3.51 3.60 -10.91
CA ALA A 38 2.70 2.71 -11.73
C ALA A 38 1.58 2.05 -10.91
N VAL A 39 1.85 1.64 -9.66
CA VAL A 39 0.78 1.15 -8.76
C VAL A 39 -0.26 2.24 -8.53
N GLY A 40 0.17 3.45 -8.16
CA GLY A 40 -0.73 4.58 -7.95
C GLY A 40 -1.57 4.92 -9.19
N ALA A 41 -0.99 4.88 -10.39
CA ALA A 41 -1.70 5.24 -11.62
C ALA A 41 -2.61 4.13 -12.17
N VAL A 42 -2.14 2.88 -12.13
CA VAL A 42 -2.79 1.75 -12.83
C VAL A 42 -3.71 0.95 -11.89
N VAL A 43 -3.32 0.77 -10.63
CA VAL A 43 -4.04 -0.10 -9.69
C VAL A 43 -5.18 0.66 -8.99
N THR A 44 -4.98 1.94 -8.70
CA THR A 44 -5.97 2.76 -7.97
C THR A 44 -7.37 2.70 -8.58
N PRO A 45 -7.58 2.89 -9.90
CA PRO A 45 -8.93 2.85 -10.48
C PRO A 45 -9.66 1.52 -10.21
N SER A 46 -8.95 0.39 -10.31
CA SER A 46 -9.53 -0.93 -10.04
C SER A 46 -9.87 -1.12 -8.56
N LEU A 47 -9.01 -0.63 -7.65
CA LEU A 47 -9.26 -0.75 -6.21
C LEU A 47 -10.31 0.26 -5.69
N LEU A 48 -10.55 1.36 -6.40
CA LEU A 48 -11.70 2.23 -6.13
C LEU A 48 -13.03 1.51 -6.36
N GLU A 49 -13.13 0.75 -7.45
CA GLU A 49 -14.32 -0.05 -7.77
C GLU A 49 -14.57 -1.12 -6.69
N VAL A 50 -13.51 -1.82 -6.26
CA VAL A 50 -13.58 -2.80 -5.16
C VAL A 50 -13.99 -2.13 -3.85
N GLY A 51 -13.38 -0.98 -3.53
CA GLY A 51 -13.74 -0.22 -2.33
C GLY A 51 -15.20 0.23 -2.31
N SER A 52 -15.78 0.55 -3.47
CA SER A 52 -17.21 0.88 -3.58
C SER A 52 -18.11 -0.32 -3.21
N GLN A 53 -17.68 -1.55 -3.54
CA GLN A 53 -18.37 -2.78 -3.14
C GLN A 53 -18.28 -3.03 -1.63
N TYR A 54 -17.19 -2.58 -0.99
CA TYR A 54 -17.03 -2.59 0.46
C TYR A 54 -17.73 -1.43 1.19
N GLY A 55 -18.42 -0.54 0.45
CA GLY A 55 -19.11 0.62 1.01
C GLY A 55 -18.17 1.76 1.44
N LEU A 56 -16.90 1.74 0.99
CA LEU A 56 -15.95 2.81 1.25
C LEU A 56 -16.19 4.00 0.32
N THR A 57 -15.90 5.21 0.83
CA THR A 57 -15.86 6.40 -0.01
C THR A 57 -14.70 6.32 -0.99
N PRO A 58 -14.78 6.96 -2.18
CA PRO A 58 -13.68 6.96 -3.15
C PRO A 58 -12.37 7.50 -2.54
N ILE A 59 -12.46 8.48 -1.63
CA ILE A 59 -11.29 9.04 -0.96
C ILE A 59 -10.64 8.03 0.00
N ALA A 60 -11.42 7.29 0.80
CA ALA A 60 -10.90 6.26 1.69
C ALA A 60 -10.21 5.14 0.91
N SER A 61 -10.82 4.73 -0.20
CA SER A 61 -10.27 3.72 -1.11
C SER A 61 -8.95 4.20 -1.73
N ALA A 62 -8.92 5.42 -2.30
CA ALA A 62 -7.70 6.00 -2.86
C ALA A 62 -6.58 6.13 -1.83
N MET A 63 -6.89 6.58 -0.61
CA MET A 63 -5.90 6.71 0.46
C MET A 63 -5.40 5.35 0.95
N SER A 64 -6.23 4.31 0.95
CA SER A 64 -5.82 2.95 1.28
C SER A 64 -4.80 2.40 0.26
N VAL A 65 -4.97 2.73 -1.03
CA VAL A 65 -3.97 2.41 -2.07
C VAL A 65 -2.72 3.27 -1.91
N ALA A 66 -2.87 4.57 -1.64
CA ALA A 66 -1.74 5.46 -1.40
C ALA A 66 -0.88 4.99 -0.22
N MET A 67 -1.49 4.44 0.83
CA MET A 67 -0.74 3.80 1.92
C MET A 67 0.11 2.64 1.42
N ALA A 68 -0.40 1.78 0.53
CA ALA A 68 0.39 0.69 -0.03
C ALA A 68 1.61 1.21 -0.81
N THR A 69 1.44 2.27 -1.61
CA THR A 69 2.56 2.88 -2.38
C THR A 69 3.66 3.47 -1.50
N SER A 70 3.42 3.66 -0.20
CA SER A 70 4.46 4.07 0.76
C SER A 70 5.33 2.91 1.26
N LEU A 71 4.94 1.66 0.96
CA LEU A 71 5.58 0.43 1.42
C LEU A 71 6.61 -0.04 0.40
N VAL A 72 7.80 0.54 0.48
CA VAL A 72 8.91 0.23 -0.43
C VAL A 72 9.88 -0.75 0.25
N PHE A 73 9.92 -1.99 -0.22
CA PHE A 73 10.75 -3.07 0.35
C PHE A 73 12.10 -3.21 -0.36
N LEU A 74 12.18 -2.85 -1.64
CA LEU A 74 13.33 -3.03 -2.53
C LEU A 74 13.64 -1.74 -3.31
N PRO A 75 14.91 -1.44 -3.61
CA PRO A 75 15.30 -0.16 -4.21
C PRO A 75 14.67 0.13 -5.58
N TYR A 76 14.40 -0.88 -6.41
CA TYR A 76 13.85 -0.66 -7.76
C TYR A 76 12.39 -0.18 -7.75
N GLN A 77 11.68 -0.35 -6.63
CA GLN A 77 10.26 -0.01 -6.53
C GLN A 77 10.02 1.50 -6.50
N ALA A 78 11.06 2.31 -6.24
CA ALA A 78 10.98 3.76 -6.35
C ALA A 78 12.30 4.36 -6.87
N ALA A 79 12.21 5.19 -7.91
CA ALA A 79 13.37 5.84 -8.53
C ALA A 79 14.36 6.51 -7.56
N PRO A 80 13.94 7.22 -6.48
CA PRO A 80 14.88 7.86 -5.55
C PRO A 80 15.86 6.89 -4.89
N PHE A 81 15.45 5.64 -4.63
CA PHE A 81 16.30 4.63 -4.03
C PHE A 81 17.33 4.07 -5.02
N MET A 82 16.98 3.93 -6.30
CA MET A 82 17.95 3.59 -7.34
C MET A 82 19.01 4.68 -7.50
N VAL A 83 18.60 5.96 -7.41
CA VAL A 83 19.54 7.10 -7.39
C VAL A 83 20.44 7.03 -6.16
N ALA A 84 19.89 6.78 -4.97
CA ALA A 84 20.67 6.63 -3.74
C ALA A 84 21.72 5.50 -3.84
N LEU A 85 21.34 4.35 -4.40
CA LEU A 85 22.23 3.21 -4.61
C LEU A 85 23.38 3.53 -5.57
N SER A 86 23.15 4.42 -6.55
CA SER A 86 24.16 4.84 -7.54
C SER A 86 25.35 5.57 -6.91
N TYR A 87 25.15 6.25 -5.77
CA TYR A 87 26.23 6.93 -5.04
C TYR A 87 27.17 5.95 -4.31
N ARG A 88 26.81 4.68 -4.17
CA ARG A 88 27.61 3.62 -3.53
C ARG A 88 28.07 3.94 -2.10
N GLN A 89 27.37 4.84 -1.40
CA GLN A 89 27.70 5.21 -0.02
C GLN A 89 27.22 4.19 1.02
N VAL A 90 26.19 3.40 0.69
CA VAL A 90 25.57 2.42 1.60
C VAL A 90 25.57 1.05 0.90
N PRO A 91 25.97 -0.03 1.59
CA PRO A 91 25.88 -1.37 1.00
C PRO A 91 24.41 -1.78 0.81
N LEU A 92 24.12 -2.42 -0.32
CA LEU A 92 22.76 -2.85 -0.71
C LEU A 92 22.05 -3.61 0.42
N ARG A 93 22.76 -4.48 1.15
CA ARG A 93 22.19 -5.26 2.27
C ARG A 93 21.66 -4.38 3.40
N GLN A 94 22.37 -3.31 3.77
CA GLN A 94 21.91 -2.40 4.83
C GLN A 94 20.72 -1.58 4.36
N MET A 95 20.74 -1.12 3.11
CA MET A 95 19.65 -0.38 2.52
C MET A 95 18.37 -1.21 2.45
N VAL A 96 18.43 -2.42 1.87
CA VAL A 96 17.30 -3.35 1.80
C VAL A 96 16.82 -3.72 3.20
N GLY A 97 17.73 -3.95 4.16
CA GLY A 97 17.36 -4.24 5.54
C GLY A 97 16.57 -3.10 6.20
N ALA A 98 17.01 -1.85 6.00
CA ALA A 98 16.30 -0.67 6.50
C ALA A 98 14.94 -0.49 5.82
N MET A 99 14.87 -0.62 4.50
CA MET A 99 13.62 -0.53 3.73
C MET A 99 12.61 -1.59 4.18
N PHE A 100 13.06 -2.84 4.34
CA PHE A 100 12.20 -3.93 4.79
C PHE A 100 11.70 -3.71 6.23
N LEU A 101 12.58 -3.25 7.12
CA LEU A 101 12.23 -2.94 8.51
C LEU A 101 11.18 -1.81 8.57
N LEU A 102 11.43 -0.71 7.87
CA LEU A 102 10.54 0.45 7.86
C LEU A 102 9.20 0.13 7.20
N SER A 103 9.20 -0.57 6.06
CA SER A 103 7.96 -0.97 5.37
C SER A 103 7.17 -2.00 6.17
N SER A 104 7.83 -2.91 6.88
CA SER A 104 7.13 -3.82 7.81
C SER A 104 6.52 -3.06 8.98
N LEU A 105 7.26 -2.13 9.59
CA LEU A 105 6.73 -1.28 10.66
C LEU A 105 5.55 -0.45 10.15
N SER A 106 5.65 0.11 8.95
CA SER A 106 4.56 0.85 8.34
C SER A 106 3.34 -0.04 8.11
N LEU A 107 3.50 -1.22 7.51
CA LEU A 107 2.40 -2.13 7.22
C LEU A 107 1.67 -2.59 8.49
N PHE A 108 2.41 -3.01 9.52
CA PHE A 108 1.82 -3.61 10.72
C PHE A 108 1.42 -2.59 11.79
N LEU A 109 2.02 -1.41 11.81
CA LEU A 109 1.81 -0.41 12.86
C LEU A 109 1.21 0.89 12.32
N LEU A 110 1.82 1.49 11.29
CA LEU A 110 1.36 2.80 10.80
C LEU A 110 0.09 2.72 9.95
N CYS A 111 -0.09 1.70 9.11
CA CYS A 111 -1.28 1.52 8.31
C CYS A 111 -2.55 1.42 9.17
N PRO A 112 -2.65 0.52 10.18
CA PRO A 112 -3.83 0.49 11.05
C PRO A 112 -3.99 1.79 11.85
N LEU A 113 -2.90 2.41 12.28
CA LEU A 113 -2.94 3.68 13.01
C LEU A 113 -3.44 4.84 12.14
N ASN A 114 -3.08 4.88 10.86
CA ASN A 114 -3.56 5.86 9.88
C ASN A 114 -5.07 5.73 9.67
N VAL A 115 -5.55 4.49 9.50
CA VAL A 115 -6.98 4.24 9.34
C VAL A 115 -7.75 4.64 10.61
N LEU A 116 -7.19 4.37 11.80
CA LEU A 116 -7.75 4.88 13.06
C LEU A 116 -7.73 6.42 13.14
N TYR A 117 -6.65 7.06 12.69
CA TYR A 117 -6.55 8.51 12.63
C TYR A 117 -7.61 9.14 11.70
N TRP A 118 -7.87 8.52 10.55
CA TRP A 118 -8.94 8.95 9.63
C TRP A 118 -10.31 8.87 10.29
N ARG A 119 -10.54 7.83 11.09
CA ARG A 119 -11.79 7.69 11.86
C ARG A 119 -11.93 8.78 12.92
N ILE A 120 -10.86 9.11 13.64
CA ILE A 120 -10.86 10.14 14.68
C ILE A 120 -11.09 11.54 14.07
N THR A 121 -10.55 11.79 12.89
CA THR A 121 -10.70 13.08 12.19
C THR A 121 -12.01 13.20 11.38
N GLY A 122 -12.80 12.13 11.29
CA GLY A 122 -14.06 12.11 10.55
C GLY A 122 -13.90 12.02 9.03
N LEU A 123 -12.72 11.59 8.55
CA LEU A 123 -12.51 11.29 7.13
C LEU A 123 -13.26 10.02 6.71
N ILE A 124 -13.42 9.06 7.63
CA ILE A 124 -14.16 7.79 7.46
C ILE A 124 -15.11 7.49 8.61
#